data_AF-A0A7S3V4H8-F1
#
_entry.id   AF-A0A7S3V4H8-F1
#
_cell.length_a   1.000
_cell.length_b   1.000
_cell.length_c   1.000
_cell.angle_alpha   90.00
_cell.angle_beta   90.00
_cell.angle_gamma   90.00
#
_symmetry.space_group_name_H-M   'P 1'
#
loop_
_entity.id
_entity.type
_entity.pdbx_description
1 polymer ?
#
loop_
_entity_poly.entity_id
_entity_poly.type
_entity_poly.pdbx_seq_one_letter_code
_entity_poly.pdbx_strand_id
1 'polypeptide(L)'
;RDAWERHLAADAIVVPKMARIYAQVVEGGHYINNIHGPIHGPSNVALRTSGSDKDVFLGSAGGILLPIHAESLFKCNNSLFKLGEAPGDKDTKSYSTALSESAMVMDFDFTSKELIPPPEGRTREVDLTCIKSGLGQAVLFWWELDLGDGQIYSTQEGKAPWQDHWQQCLYVFGPTTNDTLPLTEGENFTLIAKHDDTSISFDL
;
A
#
# COMPACT_ATOMS: atom_id res chain seq x y z
N ARG A 1 4.03 -20.87 6.97
CA ARG A 1 3.32 -22.13 7.31
C ARG A 1 4.23 -23.34 7.16
N ASP A 2 4.81 -23.55 5.99
CA ASP A 2 5.72 -24.67 5.70
C ASP A 2 6.90 -24.82 6.69
N ALA A 3 7.55 -23.72 7.07
CA ALA A 3 8.62 -23.73 8.07
C ALA A 3 8.15 -24.29 9.43
N TRP A 4 6.96 -23.90 9.88
CA TRP A 4 6.37 -24.42 11.13
C TRP A 4 6.08 -25.92 11.08
N GLU A 5 5.75 -26.47 9.91
CA GLU A 5 5.44 -27.88 9.78
C GLU A 5 6.68 -28.76 9.71
N ARG A 6 7.77 -28.26 9.11
CA ARG A 6 8.91 -29.09 8.73
C ARG A 6 10.21 -28.78 9.46
N HIS A 7 10.36 -27.56 9.97
CA HIS A 7 11.67 -27.02 10.33
C HIS A 7 11.73 -26.35 11.70
N LEU A 8 10.61 -25.85 12.22
CA LEU A 8 10.58 -25.14 13.50
C LEU A 8 10.23 -26.08 14.65
N ALA A 9 10.95 -25.93 15.76
CA ALA A 9 10.58 -26.53 17.03
C ALA A 9 9.31 -25.88 17.61
N ALA A 10 8.63 -26.57 18.52
CA ALA A 10 7.39 -26.08 19.13
C ALA A 10 7.57 -24.78 19.93
N ASP A 11 8.78 -24.53 20.43
CA ASP A 11 9.19 -23.34 21.20
C ASP A 11 10.06 -22.37 20.38
N ALA A 12 10.09 -22.53 19.05
CA ALA A 12 10.89 -21.68 18.19
C ALA A 12 10.46 -20.20 18.31
N ILE A 13 11.46 -19.33 18.43
CA ILE A 13 11.26 -17.88 18.36
C ILE A 13 11.40 -17.47 16.89
N VAL A 14 10.33 -16.94 16.32
CA VAL A 14 10.33 -16.40 14.95
C VAL A 14 10.60 -14.90 14.99
N VAL A 15 11.51 -14.45 14.14
CA VAL A 15 11.83 -13.02 13.93
C VAL A 15 11.71 -12.74 12.43
N PRO A 16 10.84 -11.80 12.01
CA PRO A 16 9.93 -10.99 12.82
C PRO A 16 8.80 -11.82 13.45
N LYS A 17 8.30 -11.39 14.61
CA LYS A 17 7.14 -12.00 15.28
C LYS A 17 5.83 -11.63 14.60
N MET A 18 5.71 -10.37 14.19
CA MET A 18 4.50 -9.82 13.60
C MET A 18 4.84 -8.83 12.49
N ALA A 19 3.99 -8.76 11.47
CA ALA A 19 3.94 -7.65 10.53
C ALA A 19 2.62 -6.90 10.68
N ARG A 20 2.64 -5.57 10.55
CA ARG A 20 1.44 -4.72 10.54
C ARG A 20 1.48 -3.83 9.33
N ILE A 21 0.36 -3.68 8.64
CA ILE A 21 0.23 -2.83 7.45
C ILE A 21 -0.66 -1.66 7.81
N TYR A 22 -0.17 -0.47 7.52
CA TYR A 22 -0.91 0.78 7.71
C TYR A 22 -1.15 1.42 6.35
N ALA A 23 -2.31 2.02 6.19
CA ALA A 23 -2.71 2.65 4.95
C ALA A 23 -3.47 3.95 5.19
N GLN A 24 -3.43 4.82 4.18
CA GLN A 24 -4.24 6.03 4.10
C GLN A 24 -4.69 6.27 2.67
N VAL A 25 -5.87 6.87 2.50
CA VAL A 25 -6.40 7.22 1.18
C VAL A 25 -5.84 8.56 0.74
N VAL A 26 -5.46 8.66 -0.53
CA VAL A 26 -4.86 9.87 -1.11
C VAL A 26 -5.55 10.26 -2.41
N GLU A 27 -5.64 11.57 -2.62
CA GLU A 27 -5.89 12.19 -3.91
C GLU A 27 -4.54 12.57 -4.52
N GLY A 28 -4.30 12.19 -5.76
CA GLY A 28 -2.95 12.20 -6.31
C GLY A 28 -2.57 13.37 -7.19
N GLY A 29 -3.52 14.25 -7.50
CA GLY A 29 -3.34 15.28 -8.51
C GLY A 29 -2.73 14.72 -9.81
N HIS A 30 -1.83 15.48 -10.43
CA HIS A 30 -1.12 15.11 -11.65
C HIS A 30 -0.23 13.86 -11.52
N TYR A 31 0.29 13.50 -10.34
CA TYR A 31 1.17 12.33 -10.19
C TYR A 31 0.41 11.01 -10.36
N ILE A 32 -0.76 10.87 -9.74
CA ILE A 32 -1.57 9.64 -9.84
C ILE A 32 -2.38 9.64 -11.13
N ASN A 33 -2.88 10.79 -11.57
CA ASN A 33 -3.63 10.88 -12.82
C ASN A 33 -2.82 10.41 -14.05
N ASN A 34 -1.49 10.56 -14.03
CA ASN A 34 -0.61 10.13 -15.12
C ASN A 34 -0.12 8.68 -15.00
N ILE A 35 -0.42 7.98 -13.91
CA ILE A 35 -0.14 6.55 -13.78
C ILE A 35 -1.13 5.75 -14.65
N HIS A 36 -2.30 6.32 -14.95
CA HIS A 36 -3.19 5.78 -15.96
C HIS A 36 -2.61 6.04 -17.35
N GLY A 37 -2.37 4.97 -18.13
CA GLY A 37 -1.95 5.09 -19.52
C GLY A 37 -2.99 5.84 -20.39
N PRO A 38 -2.62 6.26 -21.62
CA PRO A 38 -3.53 7.02 -22.50
C PRO A 38 -4.86 6.30 -22.71
N ILE A 39 -5.98 7.00 -22.50
CA ILE A 39 -7.36 6.48 -22.50
C ILE A 39 -7.90 6.29 -23.94
N HIS A 40 -7.10 5.69 -24.82
CA HIS A 40 -7.45 5.45 -26.22
C HIS A 40 -7.38 3.96 -26.56
N GLY A 41 -8.17 3.15 -25.87
CA GLY A 41 -8.36 1.73 -26.18
C GLY A 41 -8.79 0.90 -24.97
N PRO A 42 -9.19 -0.38 -25.17
CA PRO A 42 -9.65 -1.27 -24.10
C PRO A 42 -8.52 -1.78 -23.16
N SER A 43 -7.30 -1.29 -23.29
CA SER A 43 -6.14 -1.80 -22.53
C SER A 43 -5.03 -0.76 -22.46
N ASN A 44 -4.83 -0.20 -21.27
CA ASN A 44 -4.06 1.03 -21.04
C ASN A 44 -2.65 0.77 -20.48
N VAL A 45 -1.96 -0.27 -20.98
CA VAL A 45 -0.68 -0.87 -20.51
C VAL A 45 -0.89 -2.12 -19.65
N ALA A 46 -0.46 -3.28 -20.17
CA ALA A 46 -0.36 -4.54 -19.45
C ALA A 46 1.11 -4.98 -19.42
N LEU A 47 1.71 -5.01 -18.23
CA LEU A 47 3.04 -5.58 -18.01
C LEU A 47 2.86 -7.05 -17.61
N ARG A 48 3.04 -7.94 -18.60
CA ARG A 48 3.00 -9.39 -18.45
C ARG A 48 4.42 -9.93 -18.44
N THR A 49 4.81 -10.66 -17.40
CA THR A 49 6.04 -11.46 -17.49
C THR A 49 5.75 -12.69 -18.36
N SER A 50 6.69 -13.05 -19.21
CA SER A 50 6.58 -14.25 -20.06
C SER A 50 6.58 -15.49 -19.17
N GLY A 51 5.41 -16.03 -18.83
CA GLY A 51 5.26 -17.22 -17.98
C GLY A 51 4.07 -17.21 -17.01
N SER A 52 3.33 -16.11 -16.93
CA SER A 52 2.15 -15.97 -16.07
C SER A 52 0.98 -15.38 -16.85
N ASP A 53 -0.20 -16.02 -16.78
CA ASP A 53 -1.47 -15.44 -17.27
C ASP A 53 -2.00 -14.32 -16.34
N LYS A 54 -1.32 -14.08 -15.21
CA LYS A 54 -1.60 -12.97 -14.29
C LYS A 54 -0.74 -11.75 -14.64
N ASP A 55 -1.37 -10.60 -14.77
CA ASP A 55 -0.68 -9.32 -14.97
C ASP A 55 0.13 -8.96 -13.71
N VAL A 56 1.40 -8.60 -13.88
CA VAL A 56 2.40 -8.55 -12.78
C VAL A 56 2.28 -7.31 -11.90
N PHE A 57 1.57 -6.29 -12.38
CA PHE A 57 1.36 -5.03 -11.68
C PHE A 57 -0.10 -4.74 -11.38
N LEU A 58 -1.04 -5.60 -11.80
CA LEU A 58 -2.44 -5.44 -11.45
C LEU A 58 -2.71 -6.15 -10.13
N GLY A 59 -3.15 -5.42 -9.12
CA GLY A 59 -3.79 -6.03 -7.97
C GLY A 59 -5.04 -6.78 -8.41
N SER A 60 -5.49 -7.73 -7.59
CA SER A 60 -6.63 -8.61 -7.88
C SER A 60 -7.95 -7.90 -8.24
N ALA A 61 -8.07 -6.60 -7.98
CA ALA A 61 -9.22 -5.75 -8.29
C ALA A 61 -9.03 -4.83 -9.52
N GLY A 62 -7.94 -4.95 -10.29
CA GLY A 62 -7.68 -4.14 -11.50
C GLY A 62 -6.96 -2.80 -11.27
N GLY A 63 -6.65 -2.45 -10.01
CA GLY A 63 -5.73 -1.36 -9.68
C GLY A 63 -4.25 -1.74 -9.84
N ILE A 64 -3.35 -0.76 -9.83
CA ILE A 64 -1.90 -0.92 -10.02
C ILE A 64 -1.15 -0.73 -8.69
N LEU A 65 -0.21 -1.62 -8.38
CA LEU A 65 0.68 -1.48 -7.22
C LEU A 65 2.05 -0.91 -7.63
N LEU A 66 2.47 0.18 -6.98
CA LEU A 66 3.73 0.86 -7.26
C LEU A 66 4.57 1.04 -5.98
N PRO A 67 5.78 0.44 -5.91
CA PRO A 67 6.76 0.81 -4.90
C PRO A 67 7.16 2.29 -5.08
N ILE A 68 7.17 3.05 -3.98
CA ILE A 68 7.45 4.49 -4.01
C ILE A 68 8.09 4.96 -2.71
N HIS A 69 8.92 5.98 -2.80
CA HIS A 69 9.27 6.81 -1.65
C HIS A 69 8.16 7.84 -1.42
N ALA A 70 7.34 7.63 -0.39
CA ALA A 70 6.17 8.46 -0.07
C ALA A 70 6.48 9.96 0.02
N GLU A 71 7.69 10.32 0.45
CA GLU A 71 8.19 11.70 0.50
C GLU A 71 8.07 12.45 -0.83
N SER A 72 8.12 11.73 -1.94
CA SER A 72 8.02 12.32 -3.28
C SER A 72 6.59 12.73 -3.67
N LEU A 73 5.58 12.23 -2.95
CA LEU A 73 4.17 12.52 -3.20
C LEU A 73 3.71 13.82 -2.53
N PHE A 74 4.28 14.17 -1.37
CA PHE A 74 3.78 15.26 -0.52
C PHE A 74 4.68 16.51 -0.56
N LYS A 75 4.07 17.70 -0.41
CA LYS A 75 4.79 18.99 -0.46
C LYS A 75 5.73 19.20 0.72
N CYS A 76 5.31 18.74 1.89
CA CYS A 76 6.06 18.89 3.13
C CYS A 76 6.46 17.49 3.58
N ASN A 77 7.72 17.11 3.34
CA ASN A 77 8.31 15.97 4.02
C ASN A 77 8.96 16.47 5.33
N ASN A 78 8.54 15.90 6.46
CA ASN A 78 9.23 16.10 7.73
C ASN A 78 10.31 15.03 7.95
N SER A 79 10.61 14.25 6.92
CA SER A 79 11.66 13.26 6.96
C SER A 79 13.02 13.91 7.21
N LEU A 80 13.79 13.30 8.12
CA LEU A 80 15.19 13.64 8.34
C LEU A 80 16.06 13.28 7.12
N PHE A 81 15.53 12.46 6.22
CA PHE A 81 16.19 12.00 5.01
C PHE A 81 15.58 12.74 3.83
N LYS A 82 16.39 13.49 3.08
CA LYS A 82 15.91 14.14 1.84
C LYS A 82 16.24 13.23 0.66
N LEU A 83 15.26 12.48 0.17
CA LEU A 83 15.46 11.44 -0.84
C LEU A 83 15.55 11.95 -2.29
N GLY A 84 15.58 13.27 -2.47
CA GLY A 84 15.54 13.91 -3.79
C GLY A 84 14.11 14.25 -4.23
N GLU A 85 13.99 15.03 -5.29
CA GLU A 85 12.68 15.35 -5.88
C GLU A 85 12.31 14.29 -6.92
N ALA A 86 11.03 13.92 -7.01
CA ALA A 86 10.56 13.14 -8.15
C ALA A 86 10.90 13.85 -9.47
N PRO A 87 11.25 13.11 -10.54
CA PRO A 87 11.31 13.67 -11.88
C PRO A 87 9.96 14.34 -12.20
N GLY A 88 9.98 15.65 -12.47
CA GLY A 88 8.77 16.40 -12.70
C GLY A 88 9.06 17.80 -13.23
N ASP A 89 8.13 18.30 -14.05
CA ASP A 89 8.12 19.69 -14.45
C ASP A 89 7.96 20.57 -13.20
N LYS A 90 8.94 21.44 -12.95
CA LYS A 90 8.99 22.27 -11.74
C LYS A 90 7.84 23.28 -11.70
N ASP A 91 7.22 23.55 -12.85
CA ASP A 91 6.19 24.56 -13.01
C ASP A 91 4.76 24.00 -12.76
N THR A 92 4.58 22.68 -12.71
CA THR A 92 3.26 22.01 -12.60
C THR A 92 3.14 21.04 -11.41
N LYS A 93 4.03 21.10 -10.41
CA LYS A 93 4.01 20.22 -9.23
C LYS A 93 2.68 20.33 -8.45
N SER A 94 1.74 19.43 -8.73
CA SER A 94 0.61 19.16 -7.85
C SER A 94 0.98 17.98 -6.95
N TYR A 95 1.13 18.24 -5.66
CA TYR A 95 1.38 17.20 -4.67
C TYR A 95 0.11 16.40 -4.39
N SER A 96 0.28 15.16 -3.95
CA SER A 96 -0.82 14.37 -3.41
C SER A 96 -1.35 14.99 -2.11
N THR A 97 -2.61 14.75 -1.84
CA THR A 97 -3.31 15.15 -0.62
C THR A 97 -3.77 13.89 0.11
N ALA A 98 -3.43 13.76 1.39
CA ALA A 98 -4.03 12.74 2.24
C ALA A 98 -5.51 13.09 2.50
N LEU A 99 -6.40 12.14 2.26
CA LEU A 99 -7.85 12.26 2.49
C LEU A 99 -8.31 11.57 3.77
N SER A 100 -7.44 10.76 4.38
CA SER A 100 -7.65 10.15 5.70
C SER A 100 -6.38 10.19 6.54
N GLU A 101 -6.52 10.02 7.85
CA GLU A 101 -5.41 9.59 8.69
C GLU A 101 -4.98 8.17 8.33
N SER A 102 -3.78 7.78 8.76
CA SER A 102 -3.30 6.41 8.61
C SER A 102 -3.97 5.47 9.61
N ALA A 103 -4.40 4.29 9.15
CA ALA A 103 -4.96 3.25 10.00
C ALA A 103 -4.31 1.89 9.72
N MET A 104 -4.28 1.01 10.73
CA MET A 104 -3.83 -0.37 10.55
C MET A 104 -4.90 -1.16 9.78
N VAL A 105 -4.54 -1.62 8.59
CA VAL A 105 -5.45 -2.33 7.68
C VAL A 105 -5.24 -3.84 7.67
N MET A 106 -4.05 -4.30 8.02
CA MET A 106 -3.73 -5.73 8.14
C MET A 106 -2.69 -5.99 9.22
N ASP A 107 -2.66 -7.23 9.71
CA ASP A 107 -1.64 -7.75 10.60
C ASP A 107 -1.32 -9.20 10.21
N PHE A 108 -0.11 -9.66 10.49
CA PHE A 108 0.32 -11.03 10.26
C PHE A 108 1.10 -11.47 11.47
N ASP A 109 0.63 -12.50 12.16
CA ASP A 109 1.34 -13.10 13.29
C ASP A 109 2.04 -14.37 12.82
N PHE A 110 3.36 -14.39 12.95
CA PHE A 110 4.22 -15.48 12.50
C PHE A 110 4.62 -16.42 13.63
N THR A 111 4.17 -16.17 14.86
CA THR A 111 4.56 -16.90 16.08
C THR A 111 3.94 -18.29 16.19
N SER A 112 2.94 -18.61 15.37
CA SER A 112 2.41 -19.96 15.24
C SER A 112 1.88 -20.23 13.84
N LYS A 113 1.75 -21.51 13.49
CA LYS A 113 1.19 -21.94 12.21
C LYS A 113 -0.28 -21.53 12.05
N GLU A 114 -1.04 -21.59 13.13
CA GLU A 114 -2.48 -21.36 13.20
C GLU A 114 -2.83 -19.88 13.02
N LEU A 115 -1.92 -18.99 13.43
CA LEU A 115 -2.08 -17.54 13.33
C LEU A 115 -1.68 -16.98 11.96
N ILE A 116 -0.85 -17.70 11.20
CA ILE A 116 -0.55 -17.33 9.81
C ILE A 116 -1.84 -17.43 9.00
N PRO A 117 -2.21 -16.40 8.22
CA PRO A 117 -3.38 -16.43 7.36
C PRO A 117 -3.36 -17.61 6.36
N PRO A 118 -4.52 -18.07 5.90
CA PRO A 118 -4.57 -19.13 4.92
C PRO A 118 -4.15 -18.61 3.52
N PRO A 119 -3.76 -19.50 2.59
CA PRO A 119 -3.27 -19.13 1.25
C PRO A 119 -4.19 -18.24 0.40
N GLU A 120 -5.50 -18.45 0.55
CA GLU A 120 -6.56 -17.63 -0.05
C GLU A 120 -6.62 -16.21 0.53
N GLY A 121 -5.87 -15.96 1.61
CA GLY A 121 -5.75 -14.68 2.29
C GLY A 121 -7.00 -14.27 3.06
N ARG A 122 -7.14 -12.95 3.29
CA ARG A 122 -8.22 -12.37 4.10
C ARG A 122 -8.65 -11.02 3.53
N THR A 123 -9.87 -10.65 3.87
CA THR A 123 -10.43 -9.31 3.67
C THR A 123 -10.65 -8.65 5.01
N ARG A 124 -10.30 -7.37 5.14
CA ARG A 124 -10.65 -6.53 6.29
C ARG A 124 -11.28 -5.24 5.80
N GLU A 125 -12.36 -4.85 6.43
CA GLU A 125 -13.03 -3.57 6.25
C GLU A 125 -12.60 -2.65 7.39
N VAL A 126 -12.16 -1.45 7.05
CA VAL A 126 -11.70 -0.45 8.02
C VAL A 126 -12.46 0.84 7.78
N ASP A 127 -13.26 1.23 8.75
CA ASP A 127 -13.96 2.51 8.72
C ASP A 127 -12.98 3.65 9.00
N LEU A 128 -12.91 4.58 8.06
CA LEU A 128 -12.07 5.77 8.12
C LEU A 128 -12.95 7.02 8.08
N THR A 129 -12.46 8.10 8.65
CA THR A 129 -13.07 9.43 8.51
C THR A 129 -12.27 10.25 7.52
N CYS A 130 -12.96 10.88 6.58
CA CYS A 130 -12.35 11.77 5.63
C CYS A 130 -11.91 13.07 6.33
N ILE A 131 -10.62 13.39 6.29
CA ILE A 131 -10.06 14.60 6.91
C ILE A 131 -10.04 15.81 5.98
N LYS A 132 -10.32 15.58 4.69
CA LYS A 132 -10.36 16.63 3.66
C LYS A 132 -11.12 16.14 2.44
N SER A 133 -12.08 16.92 1.98
CA SER A 133 -12.86 16.57 0.77
C SER A 133 -11.96 16.45 -0.46
N GLY A 134 -12.23 15.45 -1.29
CA GLY A 134 -11.47 15.19 -2.50
C GLY A 134 -11.87 13.87 -3.15
N LEU A 135 -11.03 13.40 -4.06
CA LEU A 135 -11.27 12.17 -4.79
C LEU A 135 -10.35 11.04 -4.28
N GLY A 136 -10.93 9.97 -3.74
CA GLY A 136 -10.16 8.80 -3.33
C GLY A 136 -9.63 8.05 -4.55
N GLN A 137 -8.37 8.30 -4.93
CA GLN A 137 -7.78 7.78 -6.19
C GLN A 137 -6.75 6.68 -5.95
N ALA A 138 -6.16 6.65 -4.78
CA ALA A 138 -5.17 5.66 -4.42
C ALA A 138 -5.09 5.46 -2.91
N VAL A 139 -4.40 4.39 -2.53
CA VAL A 139 -4.07 4.06 -1.16
C VAL A 139 -2.56 4.02 -1.02
N LEU A 140 -2.02 4.93 -0.20
CA LEU A 140 -0.62 4.84 0.22
C LEU A 140 -0.55 3.95 1.44
N PHE A 141 0.31 2.94 1.42
CA PHE A 141 0.50 2.03 2.54
C PHE A 141 1.96 1.66 2.76
N TRP A 142 2.25 1.22 3.98
CA TRP A 142 3.57 0.80 4.44
C TRP A 142 3.40 -0.29 5.50
N TRP A 143 4.52 -0.85 5.97
CA TRP A 143 4.48 -1.92 6.95
C TRP A 143 5.48 -1.71 8.08
N GLU A 144 5.16 -2.34 9.20
CA GLU A 144 6.02 -2.48 10.35
C GLU A 144 6.27 -3.95 10.64
N LEU A 145 7.48 -4.28 11.06
CA LEU A 145 7.87 -5.59 11.55
C LEU A 145 8.24 -5.49 13.02
N ASP A 146 7.60 -6.30 13.86
CA ASP A 146 8.02 -6.52 15.24
C ASP A 146 9.17 -7.53 15.25
N LEU A 147 10.38 -7.06 15.58
CA LEU A 147 11.58 -7.88 15.63
C LEU A 147 11.76 -8.56 17.01
N GLY A 148 10.88 -8.29 17.96
CA GLY A 148 11.00 -8.69 19.35
C GLY A 148 11.67 -7.62 20.22
N ASP A 149 11.58 -7.80 21.54
CA ASP A 149 12.25 -7.00 22.55
C ASP A 149 11.99 -5.47 22.44
N GLY A 150 10.80 -5.10 21.95
CA GLY A 150 10.39 -3.71 21.74
C GLY A 150 10.98 -3.06 20.49
N GLN A 151 11.75 -3.80 19.67
CA GLN A 151 12.32 -3.29 18.43
C GLN A 151 11.32 -3.43 17.28
N ILE A 152 10.92 -2.30 16.71
CA ILE A 152 10.10 -2.23 15.51
C ILE A 152 10.97 -1.74 14.34
N TYR A 153 10.90 -2.43 13.22
CA TYR A 153 11.33 -1.89 11.92
C TYR A 153 10.12 -1.34 11.20
N SER A 154 10.21 -0.16 10.60
CA SER A 154 9.08 0.49 9.93
C SER A 154 9.52 1.05 8.59
N THR A 155 8.74 0.77 7.55
CA THR A 155 8.85 1.47 6.27
C THR A 155 8.00 2.72 6.25
N GLN A 156 7.46 3.22 7.37
CA GLN A 156 6.82 4.54 7.37
C GLN A 156 7.84 5.64 7.04
N GLU A 157 7.39 6.67 6.32
CA GLU A 157 8.20 7.87 6.05
C GLU A 157 8.85 8.41 7.33
N GLY A 158 10.15 8.72 7.25
CA GLY A 158 10.90 9.32 8.34
C GLY A 158 11.21 8.39 9.53
N LYS A 159 10.73 7.14 9.54
CA LYS A 159 11.02 6.17 10.63
C LYS A 159 12.30 5.36 10.41
N ALA A 160 12.77 5.26 9.17
CA ALA A 160 14.01 4.57 8.82
C ALA A 160 14.82 5.40 7.80
N PRO A 161 16.16 5.23 7.73
CA PRO A 161 16.98 5.77 6.65
C PRO A 161 16.52 5.27 5.29
N TRP A 162 16.94 5.96 4.21
CA TRP A 162 16.67 5.53 2.84
C TRP A 162 17.02 4.05 2.60
N GLN A 163 16.12 3.32 1.95
CA GLN A 163 16.32 1.93 1.52
C GLN A 163 15.77 1.75 0.10
N ASP A 164 16.54 1.12 -0.78
CA ASP A 164 16.10 0.79 -2.14
C ASP A 164 15.20 -0.47 -2.18
N HIS A 165 15.48 -1.42 -1.28
CA HIS A 165 14.88 -2.76 -1.33
C HIS A 165 13.50 -2.82 -0.66
N TRP A 166 13.22 -1.95 0.31
CA TRP A 166 11.94 -1.84 1.01
C TRP A 166 11.47 -0.40 1.01
N GLN A 167 10.35 -0.16 0.34
CA GLN A 167 9.74 1.14 0.12
C GLN A 167 8.30 1.15 0.64
N GLN A 168 7.67 2.32 0.66
CA GLN A 168 6.21 2.35 0.76
C GLN A 168 5.60 1.89 -0.57
N CYS A 169 4.31 1.62 -0.57
CA CYS A 169 3.59 1.21 -1.77
C CYS A 169 2.38 2.11 -1.99
N LEU A 170 2.15 2.49 -3.24
CA LEU A 170 0.96 3.18 -3.70
C LEU A 170 0.12 2.21 -4.51
N TYR A 171 -1.10 1.94 -4.04
CA TYR A 171 -2.12 1.21 -4.79
C TYR A 171 -3.03 2.20 -5.49
N VAL A 172 -2.93 2.31 -6.81
CA VAL A 172 -3.76 3.20 -7.63
C VAL A 172 -4.95 2.42 -8.14
N PHE A 173 -6.16 2.93 -7.96
CA PHE A 173 -7.36 2.23 -8.43
C PHE A 173 -7.43 2.13 -9.96
N GLY A 174 -8.18 1.16 -10.49
CA GLY A 174 -8.29 0.92 -11.93
C GLY A 174 -9.23 1.92 -12.64
N PRO A 175 -9.15 2.05 -13.99
CA PRO A 175 -10.06 2.91 -14.75
C PRO A 175 -11.43 2.27 -15.06
N THR A 176 -11.56 0.95 -14.93
CA THR A 176 -12.81 0.20 -15.24
C THR A 176 -13.77 0.09 -14.07
N THR A 177 -13.30 0.49 -12.92
CA THR A 177 -13.99 0.45 -11.66
C THR A 177 -14.47 1.88 -11.40
N ASN A 178 -15.61 2.07 -10.74
CA ASN A 178 -16.15 3.42 -10.46
C ASN A 178 -15.29 4.16 -9.39
N ASP A 179 -13.98 3.89 -9.34
CA ASP A 179 -13.08 3.94 -8.16
C ASP A 179 -12.41 5.28 -7.96
N THR A 180 -13.14 6.33 -8.27
CA THR A 180 -12.81 7.63 -7.76
C THR A 180 -13.99 8.05 -6.94
N LEU A 181 -13.99 7.63 -5.67
CA LEU A 181 -15.07 7.94 -4.74
C LEU A 181 -14.90 9.38 -4.28
N PRO A 182 -15.89 10.27 -4.54
CA PRO A 182 -15.88 11.58 -3.92
C PRO A 182 -16.03 11.39 -2.41
N LEU A 183 -15.02 11.80 -1.66
CA LEU A 183 -15.03 11.79 -0.22
C LEU A 183 -15.31 13.21 0.28
N THR A 184 -16.18 13.32 1.29
CA THR A 184 -16.51 14.60 1.93
C THR A 184 -15.87 14.67 3.30
N GLU A 185 -15.19 15.78 3.60
CA GLU A 185 -14.62 16.04 4.92
C GLU A 185 -15.65 15.82 6.04
N GLY A 186 -15.24 15.05 7.05
CA GLY A 186 -16.07 14.67 8.20
C GLY A 186 -16.97 13.46 7.97
N GLU A 187 -17.13 12.98 6.73
CA GLU A 187 -17.88 11.75 6.45
C GLU A 187 -17.04 10.50 6.64
N ASN A 188 -17.69 9.41 7.04
CA ASN A 188 -17.05 8.11 7.15
C ASN A 188 -17.16 7.36 5.82
N PHE A 189 -16.12 6.60 5.50
CA PHE A 189 -16.08 5.69 4.36
C PHE A 189 -15.32 4.42 4.77
N THR A 190 -15.49 3.33 4.04
CA THR A 190 -14.90 2.04 4.39
C THR A 190 -13.80 1.69 3.40
N LEU A 191 -12.57 1.54 3.90
CA LEU A 191 -11.46 1.01 3.12
C LEU A 191 -11.46 -0.51 3.23
N ILE A 192 -11.59 -1.21 2.10
CA ILE A 192 -11.54 -2.67 2.05
C ILE A 192 -10.13 -3.10 1.65
N ALA A 193 -9.42 -3.74 2.57
CA ALA A 193 -8.08 -4.27 2.35
C ALA A 193 -8.15 -5.78 2.14
N LYS A 194 -7.66 -6.27 1.00
CA LYS A 194 -7.67 -7.68 0.61
C LYS A 194 -6.25 -8.15 0.33
N HIS A 195 -5.93 -9.37 0.71
CA HIS A 195 -4.66 -9.99 0.31
C HIS A 195 -4.87 -11.45 -0.07
N ASP A 196 -3.94 -11.98 -0.86
CA ASP A 196 -3.68 -13.41 -1.01
C ASP A 196 -2.24 -13.71 -0.57
N ASP A 197 -1.69 -14.86 -0.96
CA ASP A 197 -0.31 -15.25 -0.66
C ASP A 197 0.77 -14.36 -1.31
N THR A 198 0.41 -13.58 -2.33
CA THR A 198 1.38 -12.88 -3.19
C THR A 198 1.08 -11.40 -3.40
N SER A 199 -0.13 -10.95 -3.08
CA SER A 199 -0.61 -9.62 -3.43
C SER A 199 -1.47 -9.01 -2.33
N ILE A 200 -1.48 -7.69 -2.29
CA ILE A 200 -2.40 -6.87 -1.50
C ILE A 200 -3.13 -5.94 -2.47
N SER A 201 -4.43 -5.77 -2.28
CA SER A 201 -5.30 -4.87 -3.03
C SER A 201 -6.25 -4.12 -2.10
N PHE A 202 -6.78 -3.02 -2.62
CA PHE A 202 -7.68 -2.14 -1.89
C PHE A 202 -8.93 -1.81 -2.71
N ASP A 203 -9.98 -1.39 -2.02
CA ASP A 203 -11.28 -0.96 -2.56
C ASP A 203 -11.90 0.11 -1.62
N LEU A 204 -12.80 0.95 -2.12
CA LEU A 204 -13.49 2.01 -1.36
C LEU A 204 -15.01 1.86 -1.33
#